data_AF-A0A7S9C4U4-F1
#
_entry.id   AF-A0A7S9C4U4-F1
#
_cell.length_a   1.000
_cell.length_b   1.000
_cell.length_c   1.000
_cell.angle_alpha   90.00
_cell.angle_beta   90.00
_cell.angle_gamma   90.00
#
_symmetry.space_group_name_H-M   'P 1'
#
loop_
_entity.id
_entity.type
_entity.pdbx_description
1 polymer ?
#
loop_
_entity_poly.entity_id
_entity_poly.type
_entity_poly.pdbx_seq_one_letter_code
_entity_poly.pdbx_strand_id
1 'polypeptide(L)'
;MSDRVPRARRADRLVAALVFGGLLAYCVHGALTGALFIPATRGGGAGVNLPAAAAWSLAGGFATLWLAVELRMGLLPALLRPRGRVCLEFLLLAAGLVLMWLAYRWPGPPA
;
A
#
# COMPACT_ATOMS: atom_id res chain seq x y z
N MET A 1 24.21 -17.92 19.42
CA MET A 1 23.62 -16.57 19.23
C MET A 1 23.01 -16.49 17.82
N SER A 2 21.84 -17.10 17.54
CA SER A 2 21.23 -16.98 16.19
C SER A 2 19.73 -17.36 16.04
N ASP A 3 18.92 -17.41 17.10
CA ASP A 3 17.46 -17.64 16.94
C ASP A 3 16.63 -16.35 16.89
N ARG A 4 17.26 -15.18 17.09
CA ARG A 4 16.55 -13.89 17.07
C ARG A 4 16.26 -13.38 15.65
N VAL A 5 17.12 -13.69 14.68
CA VAL A 5 17.03 -13.20 13.29
C VAL A 5 15.81 -13.76 12.54
N PRO A 6 15.44 -15.06 12.65
CA PRO A 6 14.24 -15.59 12.02
C PRO A 6 12.95 -15.07 12.64
N ARG A 7 12.93 -14.85 13.96
CA ARG A 7 11.76 -14.34 14.69
C ARG A 7 11.51 -12.87 14.39
N ALA A 8 12.56 -12.04 14.34
CA ALA A 8 12.46 -10.64 13.95
C ALA A 8 11.83 -10.49 12.55
N ARG A 9 12.32 -11.26 11.56
CA ARG A 9 11.75 -11.24 10.20
C ARG A 9 10.27 -11.67 10.13
N ARG A 10 9.82 -12.58 11.00
CA ARG A 10 8.41 -12.99 11.05
C ARG A 10 7.53 -11.93 11.70
N ALA A 11 8.02 -11.29 12.77
CA ALA A 11 7.34 -10.18 13.41
C ALA A 11 7.20 -9.00 12.45
N ASP A 12 8.27 -8.63 11.74
CA ASP A 12 8.25 -7.56 10.75
C ASP A 12 7.25 -7.83 9.62
N ARG A 13 7.15 -9.09 9.17
CA ARG A 13 6.14 -9.52 8.19
C ARG A 13 4.72 -9.41 8.73
N LEU A 14 4.48 -9.84 9.96
CA LEU A 14 3.16 -9.74 10.59
C LEU A 14 2.75 -8.27 10.74
N VAL A 15 3.68 -7.40 11.14
CA VAL A 15 3.45 -5.96 11.23
C VAL A 15 3.14 -5.38 9.85
N ALA A 16 3.94 -5.72 8.83
CA ALA A 16 3.69 -5.29 7.47
C ALA A 16 2.32 -5.76 6.97
N ALA A 17 1.98 -7.04 7.18
CA ALA A 17 0.69 -7.60 6.78
C ALA A 17 -0.49 -6.95 7.52
N LEU A 18 -0.36 -6.64 8.82
CA LEU A 18 -1.39 -5.94 9.58
C LEU A 18 -1.58 -4.50 9.08
N VAL A 19 -0.48 -3.78 8.85
CA VAL A 19 -0.52 -2.39 8.40
C VAL A 19 -1.03 -2.29 6.96
N PHE A 20 -0.38 -2.98 6.02
CA PHE A 20 -0.76 -2.93 4.61
C PHE A 20 -2.09 -3.65 4.36
N GLY A 21 -2.34 -4.78 5.01
CA GLY A 21 -3.60 -5.50 4.89
C GLY A 21 -4.77 -4.72 5.46
N GLY A 22 -4.61 -4.07 6.61
CA GLY A 22 -5.63 -3.18 7.18
C GLY A 22 -5.93 -1.99 6.27
N LEU A 23 -4.90 -1.31 5.77
CA LEU A 23 -5.05 -0.19 4.84
C LEU A 23 -5.70 -0.62 3.51
N LEU A 24 -5.30 -1.77 2.97
CA LEU A 24 -5.87 -2.33 1.76
C LEU A 24 -7.35 -2.66 1.94
N ALA A 25 -7.68 -3.36 3.03
CA ALA A 25 -9.07 -3.71 3.35
C ALA A 25 -9.94 -2.46 3.53
N TYR A 26 -9.41 -1.43 4.19
CA TYR A 26 -10.11 -0.16 4.35
C TYR A 26 -10.36 0.54 3.00
N CYS A 27 -9.36 0.62 2.13
CA CYS A 27 -9.50 1.22 0.80
C CYS A 27 -10.48 0.44 -0.07
N VAL A 28 -10.39 -0.90 -0.08
CA VAL A 28 -11.32 -1.78 -0.81
C VAL A 28 -12.74 -1.62 -0.28
N HIS A 29 -12.91 -1.57 1.04
CA HIS A 29 -14.21 -1.34 1.63
C HIS A 29 -14.81 0.00 1.17
N GLY A 30 -14.06 1.10 1.28
CA GLY A 30 -14.50 2.42 0.79
C GLY A 30 -14.76 2.45 -0.72
N ALA A 31 -14.03 1.67 -1.50
CA ALA A 31 -14.26 1.55 -2.93
C ALA A 31 -15.56 0.80 -3.26
N LEU A 32 -15.89 -0.23 -2.49
CA LEU A 32 -17.12 -1.02 -2.63
C LEU A 32 -18.35 -0.28 -2.11
N THR A 33 -18.22 0.55 -1.07
CA THR A 33 -19.32 1.34 -0.51
C THR A 33 -19.54 2.67 -1.23
N GLY A 34 -18.66 3.04 -2.17
CA GLY A 34 -18.80 4.23 -3.01
C GLY A 34 -17.99 5.44 -2.54
N ALA A 35 -17.57 5.48 -1.28
CA ALA A 35 -16.75 6.56 -0.71
C ALA A 35 -15.77 6.06 0.36
N LEU A 36 -14.55 6.60 0.34
CA LEU A 36 -13.51 6.35 1.33
C LEU A 36 -13.24 7.64 2.13
N PHE A 37 -13.46 7.62 3.43
CA PHE A 37 -13.18 8.76 4.29
C PHE A 37 -11.73 8.74 4.76
N ILE A 38 -11.00 9.85 4.62
CA ILE A 38 -9.68 10.03 5.20
C ILE A 38 -9.76 11.09 6.30
N PRO A 39 -9.62 10.71 7.58
CA PRO A 39 -9.67 11.67 8.68
C PRO A 39 -8.46 12.61 8.63
N ALA A 40 -8.70 13.90 8.81
CA ALA A 40 -7.64 14.87 9.01
C ALA A 40 -7.01 14.64 10.40
N THR A 41 -5.69 14.44 10.44
CA THR A 41 -4.97 14.20 11.71
C THR A 41 -4.48 15.49 12.37
N ARG A 42 -4.54 16.64 11.68
CA ARG A 42 -4.20 17.97 12.22
C ARG A 42 -5.01 19.08 11.56
N GLY A 43 -5.50 20.02 12.38
CA GLY A 43 -6.32 21.17 11.99
C GLY A 43 -7.81 20.80 11.97
N GLY A 44 -8.67 21.63 12.55
CA GLY A 44 -10.11 21.38 12.78
C GLY A 44 -11.00 21.26 11.52
N GLY A 45 -10.44 20.80 10.40
CA GLY A 45 -11.19 20.44 9.21
C GLY A 45 -11.83 19.05 9.35
N ALA A 46 -13.03 18.92 8.83
CA ALA A 46 -13.63 17.62 8.57
C ALA A 46 -12.71 16.83 7.61
N GLY A 47 -12.59 15.52 7.81
CA GLY A 47 -11.83 14.66 6.89
C GLY A 47 -12.37 14.71 5.47
N VAL A 48 -11.62 14.15 4.52
CA VAL A 48 -11.96 14.20 3.10
C VAL A 48 -12.63 12.90 2.69
N ASN A 49 -13.77 12.99 2.00
CA ASN A 49 -14.37 11.85 1.32
C ASN A 49 -13.81 11.73 -0.10
N LEU A 50 -13.13 10.62 -0.36
CA LEU A 50 -12.64 10.27 -1.68
C LEU A 50 -13.68 9.41 -2.42
N PRO A 51 -13.83 9.61 -3.74
CA PRO A 51 -14.70 8.76 -4.55
C PRO A 51 -14.13 7.34 -4.70
N ALA A 52 -14.99 6.38 -5.03
CA ALA A 52 -14.63 4.98 -5.22
C ALA A 52 -13.42 4.77 -6.17
N ALA A 53 -13.31 5.55 -7.25
CA ALA A 53 -12.19 5.46 -8.18
C ALA A 53 -10.84 5.82 -7.53
N ALA A 54 -10.83 6.85 -6.69
CA ALA A 54 -9.65 7.23 -5.90
C ALA A 54 -9.34 6.18 -4.82
N ALA A 55 -10.37 5.58 -4.21
CA ALA A 55 -10.21 4.48 -3.25
C ALA A 55 -9.59 3.22 -3.89
N TRP A 56 -10.01 2.85 -5.10
CA TRP A 56 -9.38 1.76 -5.89
C TRP A 56 -7.93 2.06 -6.25
N SER A 57 -7.63 3.31 -6.61
CA SER A 57 -6.27 3.76 -6.91
C SER A 57 -5.36 3.65 -5.67
N LEU A 58 -5.87 4.05 -4.49
CA LEU A 58 -5.17 3.85 -3.22
C LEU A 58 -4.99 2.38 -2.88
N ALA A 59 -6.02 1.55 -3.07
CA ALA A 59 -5.92 0.11 -2.84
C ALA A 59 -4.83 -0.52 -3.73
N GLY A 60 -4.81 -0.20 -5.02
CA GLY A 60 -3.76 -0.64 -5.95
C GLY A 60 -2.36 -0.14 -5.55
N GLY A 61 -2.27 1.10 -5.10
CA GLY A 61 -1.03 1.68 -4.58
C GLY A 61 -0.49 0.93 -3.35
N PHE A 62 -1.34 0.67 -2.35
CA PHE A 62 -0.94 -0.10 -1.17
C PHE A 62 -0.61 -1.56 -1.51
N ALA A 63 -1.36 -2.19 -2.43
CA ALA A 63 -1.08 -3.56 -2.86
C ALA A 63 0.30 -3.68 -3.56
N THR A 64 0.63 -2.73 -4.44
CA THR A 64 1.93 -2.72 -5.14
C THR A 64 3.09 -2.43 -4.19
N LEU A 65 2.91 -1.51 -3.24
CA LEU A 65 3.90 -1.27 -2.17
C LEU A 65 4.09 -2.51 -1.29
N TRP A 66 2.99 -3.14 -0.85
CA TRP A 66 3.05 -4.37 -0.07
C TRP A 66 3.79 -5.48 -0.84
N LEU A 67 3.49 -5.67 -2.12
CA LEU A 67 4.19 -6.63 -2.97
C LEU A 67 5.70 -6.35 -3.07
N ALA A 68 6.11 -5.09 -3.17
CA ALA A 68 7.51 -4.69 -3.15
C ALA A 68 8.19 -5.04 -1.80
N VAL A 69 7.48 -4.86 -0.69
CA VAL A 69 7.98 -5.25 0.64
C VAL A 69 8.10 -6.77 0.76
N GLU A 70 7.12 -7.54 0.28
CA GLU A 70 7.18 -9.02 0.29
C GLU A 70 8.32 -9.56 -0.59
N LEU A 71 8.53 -8.93 -1.76
CA LEU A 71 9.70 -9.18 -2.61
C LEU A 71 10.99 -8.93 -1.83
N ARG A 72 11.13 -7.78 -1.16
CA ARG A 72 12.33 -7.42 -0.38
C ARG A 72 12.56 -8.32 0.84
N MET A 73 11.49 -8.77 1.48
CA MET A 73 11.53 -9.72 2.60
C MET A 73 11.84 -11.16 2.15
N GLY A 74 11.98 -11.41 0.85
CA GLY A 74 12.45 -12.67 0.28
C GLY A 74 11.38 -13.75 0.23
N LEU A 75 10.11 -13.38 0.07
CA LEU A 75 9.00 -14.33 -0.10
C LEU A 75 8.95 -14.92 -1.52
N LEU A 76 9.63 -14.28 -2.49
CA LEU A 76 10.02 -14.90 -3.76
C LEU A 76 11.50 -15.33 -3.74
N PRO A 77 11.85 -16.48 -3.12
CA PRO A 77 13.13 -17.10 -3.37
C PRO A 77 13.08 -17.87 -4.71
N ALA A 78 14.16 -17.81 -5.47
CA ALA A 78 14.53 -18.66 -6.63
C ALA A 78 14.15 -18.23 -8.07
N LEU A 79 13.19 -17.32 -8.33
CA LEU A 79 12.79 -17.02 -9.73
C LEU A 79 13.57 -15.91 -10.45
N LEU A 80 14.16 -14.94 -9.72
CA LEU A 80 14.76 -13.75 -10.33
C LEU A 80 16.23 -13.54 -9.92
N ARG A 81 17.08 -13.20 -10.90
CA ARG A 81 18.46 -12.76 -10.66
C ARG A 81 18.49 -11.50 -9.78
N PRO A 82 19.56 -11.26 -8.98
CA PRO A 82 19.64 -10.12 -8.05
C PRO A 82 19.32 -8.77 -8.68
N ARG A 83 19.81 -8.52 -9.91
CA ARG A 83 19.56 -7.28 -10.66
C ARG A 83 18.10 -7.13 -11.10
N GLY A 84 17.45 -8.22 -11.50
CA GLY A 84 16.05 -8.22 -11.92
C GLY A 84 15.10 -7.93 -10.75
N ARG A 85 15.43 -8.43 -9.57
CA ARG A 85 14.68 -8.14 -8.33
C ARG A 85 14.72 -6.67 -7.95
N VAL A 86 15.91 -6.04 -7.98
CA VAL A 86 16.05 -4.61 -7.68
C VAL A 86 15.27 -3.77 -8.69
N CYS A 87 15.37 -4.07 -9.99
CA CYS A 87 14.59 -3.38 -11.02
C CYS A 87 13.08 -3.51 -10.78
N LEU A 88 12.60 -4.71 -10.47
CA LEU A 88 11.19 -4.96 -10.18
C LEU A 88 10.72 -4.22 -8.92
N GLU A 89 11.52 -4.18 -7.85
CA GLU A 89 11.23 -3.40 -6.65
C GLU A 89 11.05 -1.91 -6.99
N PHE A 90 11.96 -1.33 -7.78
CA PHE A 90 11.82 0.07 -8.24
C PHE A 90 10.59 0.29 -9.12
N LEU A 91 10.29 -0.64 -10.03
CA LEU A 91 9.10 -0.56 -10.88
C LEU A 91 7.81 -0.62 -10.06
N LEU A 92 7.74 -1.48 -9.05
CA LEU A 92 6.58 -1.59 -8.16
C LEU A 92 6.43 -0.35 -7.28
N LEU A 93 7.53 0.20 -6.77
CA LEU A 93 7.51 1.47 -6.03
C LEU A 93 7.02 2.62 -6.91
N ALA A 94 7.53 2.73 -8.14
CA ALA A 94 7.10 3.73 -9.10
C ALA A 94 5.60 3.56 -9.44
N ALA A 95 5.15 2.35 -9.72
CA ALA A 95 3.75 2.05 -10.01
C ALA A 95 2.83 2.41 -8.83
N GLY A 96 3.22 2.04 -7.61
CA GLY A 96 2.46 2.37 -6.40
C GLY A 96 2.35 3.87 -6.17
N LEU A 97 3.45 4.61 -6.36
CA LEU A 97 3.48 6.07 -6.28
C LEU A 97 2.59 6.72 -7.35
N VAL A 98 2.61 6.22 -8.58
CA VAL A 98 1.74 6.72 -9.67
C VAL A 98 0.27 6.51 -9.32
N LEU A 99 -0.11 5.33 -8.81
CA LEU A 99 -1.49 5.06 -8.41
C LEU A 99 -1.95 5.96 -7.26
N MET A 100 -1.08 6.20 -6.27
CA MET A 100 -1.37 7.14 -5.19
C MET A 100 -1.47 8.58 -5.69
N TRP A 101 -0.61 8.98 -6.62
CA TRP A 101 -0.66 10.31 -7.23
C TRP A 101 -1.95 10.51 -8.04
N LEU A 102 -2.40 9.49 -8.79
CA LEU A 102 -3.68 9.53 -9.48
C LEU A 102 -4.86 9.67 -8.52
N ALA A 103 -4.83 8.98 -7.38
CA ALA A 103 -5.84 9.15 -6.33
C ALA A 103 -5.89 10.58 -5.79
N TYR A 104 -4.73 11.21 -5.59
CA TYR A 104 -4.62 12.60 -5.12
C TYR A 104 -5.09 13.62 -6.17
N ARG A 105 -4.83 13.33 -7.46
CA ARG A 105 -5.23 14.19 -8.58
C ARG A 105 -6.70 14.09 -8.95
N TRP A 106 -7.44 13.17 -8.34
CA TRP A 106 -8.84 13.01 -8.66
C TRP A 106 -9.62 14.27 -8.23
N PRO A 107 -10.27 14.98 -9.17
CA PRO A 107 -11.08 16.13 -8.81
C PRO A 107 -12.21 15.63 -7.90
N GLY A 108 -12.27 16.14 -6.67
CA GLY A 108 -13.41 15.91 -5.79
C GLY A 108 -14.71 16.27 -6.55
N PRO A 109 -15.86 15.65 -6.20
CA PRO A 109 -17.12 16.06 -6.80
C PRO A 109 -17.27 17.59 -6.62
N PRO A 110 -17.77 18.31 -7.65
CA PRO A 110 -18.03 19.74 -7.51
C PRO A 110 -18.94 19.95 -6.30
N ALA A 111 -18.53 20.90 -5.45
CA ALA A 111 -19.24 21.28 -4.23
C ALA A 111 -20.64 21.84 -4.52
#